data_AF-A0A662PTJ0-F1
#
_entry.id   AF-A0A662PTJ0-F1
#
_cell.length_a   1.000
_cell.length_b   1.000
_cell.length_c   1.000
_cell.angle_alpha   90.00
_cell.angle_beta   90.00
_cell.angle_gamma   90.00
#
_symmetry.space_group_name_H-M   'P 1'
#
loop_
_entity.id
_entity.type
_entity.pdbx_description
1 polymer ?
#
loop_
_entity_poly.entity_id
_entity_poly.type
_entity_poly.pdbx_seq_one_letter_code
_entity_poly.pdbx_strand_id
1 'polypeptide(L)'
;MEARNEISTGLVIAGAYADKLRRTLFAQLSSKIKSKEISTTAVAKASRDLNMLLYNILVEKLAVKKGDVVRIRIGYTLEDGEIKWDYDSLNIEVYRRVGEEEVEKP
;
A
#
# COMPACT_ATOMS: atom_id res chain seq x y z
N MET A 1 -17.52 -14.84 10.75
CA MET A 1 -16.72 -14.31 9.63
C MET A 1 -15.94 -13.14 10.21
N GLU A 2 -14.62 -13.26 10.36
CA GLU A 2 -13.82 -12.10 10.80
C GLU A 2 -14.01 -10.95 9.81
N ALA A 3 -14.17 -9.74 10.33
CA ALA A 3 -14.31 -8.56 9.50
C ALA A 3 -13.00 -8.36 8.71
N ARG A 4 -13.05 -8.59 7.39
CA ARG A 4 -11.96 -8.26 6.48
C ARG A 4 -11.82 -6.73 6.41
N ASN A 5 -10.69 -6.21 6.87
CA ASN A 5 -10.35 -4.81 6.70
C ASN A 5 -9.66 -4.64 5.34
N GLU A 6 -9.79 -3.46 4.73
CA GLU A 6 -9.09 -3.12 3.50
C GLU A 6 -8.28 -1.84 3.72
N ILE A 7 -7.05 -1.82 3.23
CA ILE A 7 -6.28 -0.59 3.04
C ILE A 7 -6.32 -0.19 1.57
N SER A 8 -6.57 1.09 1.32
CA SER A 8 -6.45 1.72 0.00
C SER A 8 -5.50 2.91 0.09
N THR A 9 -4.54 3.00 -0.84
CA THR A 9 -3.67 4.17 -0.94
C THR A 9 -4.40 5.38 -1.54
N GLY A 10 -5.54 5.16 -2.20
CA GLY A 10 -6.05 6.10 -3.20
C GLY A 10 -5.06 6.25 -4.37
N LEU A 11 -5.28 7.26 -5.21
CA LEU A 11 -4.30 7.63 -6.23
C LEU A 11 -3.12 8.33 -5.54
N VAL A 12 -1.91 7.79 -5.75
CA VAL A 12 -0.68 8.34 -5.20
C VAL A 12 0.43 8.25 -6.24
N ILE A 13 1.30 9.26 -6.29
CA ILE A 13 2.53 9.21 -7.09
C ILE A 13 3.35 7.98 -6.66
N ALA A 14 3.85 7.20 -7.61
CA ALA A 14 4.58 5.97 -7.37
C ALA A 14 5.79 6.21 -6.44
N GLY A 15 6.47 7.34 -6.56
CA GLY A 15 7.56 7.69 -5.64
C GLY A 15 7.16 7.82 -4.16
N ALA A 16 5.87 7.89 -3.84
CA ALA A 16 5.35 8.10 -2.48
C ALA A 16 4.44 6.96 -1.99
N TYR A 17 4.24 5.87 -2.77
CA TYR A 17 3.29 4.83 -2.38
C TYR A 17 3.63 4.18 -1.04
N ALA A 18 4.93 3.98 -0.76
CA ALA A 18 5.42 3.31 0.43
C ALA A 18 5.03 4.07 1.72
N ASP A 19 5.28 5.38 1.73
CA ASP A 19 4.92 6.25 2.86
C ASP A 19 3.39 6.33 3.02
N LYS A 20 2.66 6.45 1.90
CA LYS A 20 1.19 6.49 1.92
C LYS A 20 0.60 5.21 2.51
N LEU A 21 1.07 4.04 2.09
CA LEU A 21 0.65 2.74 2.62
C LEU A 21 0.89 2.68 4.13
N ARG A 22 2.12 2.96 4.58
CA ARG A 22 2.48 2.94 6.01
C ARG A 22 1.57 3.88 6.81
N ARG A 23 1.45 5.14 6.40
CA ARG A 23 0.64 6.14 7.12
C ARG A 23 -0.83 5.75 7.20
N THR A 24 -1.40 5.24 6.11
CA THR A 24 -2.79 4.79 6.11
C THR A 24 -2.99 3.60 7.07
N LEU A 25 -2.07 2.63 7.07
CA LEU A 25 -2.17 1.47 7.97
C LEU A 25 -2.09 1.86 9.45
N PHE A 26 -1.13 2.74 9.80
CA PHE A 26 -1.03 3.29 11.16
C PHE A 26 -2.29 4.07 11.58
N ALA A 27 -2.88 4.84 10.66
CA ALA A 27 -4.10 5.58 10.94
C ALA A 27 -5.28 4.63 11.22
N GLN A 28 -5.48 3.61 10.37
CA GLN A 28 -6.53 2.61 10.52
C GLN A 28 -6.40 1.83 11.84
N LEU A 29 -5.18 1.50 12.24
CA LEU A 29 -4.91 0.71 13.45
C LEU A 29 -4.67 1.54 14.71
N SER A 30 -4.82 2.86 14.64
CA SER A 30 -4.49 3.77 15.75
C SER A 30 -5.25 3.48 17.04
N SER A 31 -6.53 3.09 16.97
CA SER A 31 -7.32 2.68 18.14
C SER A 31 -6.82 1.36 18.74
N LYS A 32 -6.51 0.38 17.90
CA LYS A 32 -6.00 -0.93 18.30
C LYS A 32 -4.59 -0.88 18.88
N ILE A 33 -3.78 0.07 18.41
CA ILE A 33 -2.48 0.39 19.01
C ILE A 33 -2.70 0.96 20.42
N LYS A 34 -3.65 1.89 20.60
CA LYS A 34 -3.95 2.49 21.91
C LYS A 34 -4.51 1.47 22.91
N SER A 35 -5.31 0.51 22.45
CA SER A 35 -5.82 -0.59 23.29
C SER A 35 -4.81 -1.72 23.50
N LYS A 36 -3.61 -1.63 22.90
CA LYS A 36 -2.55 -2.65 22.95
C LYS A 36 -2.93 -4.00 22.33
N GLU A 37 -3.95 -4.04 21.47
CA GLU A 37 -4.29 -5.21 20.66
C GLU A 37 -3.21 -5.51 19.61
N ILE A 38 -2.50 -4.48 19.15
CA ILE A 38 -1.37 -4.61 18.22
C ILE A 38 -0.27 -3.61 18.58
N SER A 39 0.99 -4.03 18.41
CA SER A 39 2.14 -3.14 18.65
C SER A 39 2.47 -2.29 17.43
N THR A 40 3.07 -1.11 17.65
CA THR A 40 3.62 -0.27 16.57
C THR A 40 4.68 -1.00 15.75
N THR A 41 5.45 -1.87 16.40
CA THR A 41 6.45 -2.74 15.75
C THR A 41 5.81 -3.73 14.78
N ALA A 42 4.69 -4.37 15.16
CA ALA A 42 3.96 -5.27 14.29
C ALA A 42 3.40 -4.56 13.05
N VAL A 43 2.83 -3.36 13.22
CA VAL A 43 2.35 -2.52 12.10
C VAL A 43 3.50 -2.11 11.18
N ALA A 44 4.66 -1.72 11.75
CA ALA A 44 5.84 -1.35 10.97
C ALA A 44 6.41 -2.54 10.18
N LYS A 45 6.48 -3.73 10.79
CA LYS A 45 6.91 -4.98 10.14
C LYS A 45 6.00 -5.32 8.96
N ALA A 46 4.69 -5.35 9.18
CA ALA A 46 3.71 -5.64 8.14
C ALA A 46 3.75 -4.63 6.97
N SER A 47 3.93 -3.34 7.27
CA SER A 47 4.13 -2.30 6.25
C SER A 47 5.38 -2.54 5.41
N ARG A 48 6.49 -2.94 6.06
CA ARG A 48 7.76 -3.22 5.39
C ARG A 48 7.66 -4.43 4.47
N ASP A 49 7.06 -5.51 4.95
CA ASP A 49 6.93 -6.76 4.21
C ASP A 49 6.07 -6.57 2.95
N LEU A 50 4.93 -5.87 3.08
CA LEU A 50 4.09 -5.51 1.93
C LEU A 50 4.82 -4.57 0.98
N ASN A 51 5.57 -3.58 1.48
CA ASN A 51 6.35 -2.67 0.64
C ASN A 51 7.42 -3.41 -0.19
N MET A 52 8.08 -4.43 0.37
CA MET A 52 9.05 -5.23 -0.38
C MET A 52 8.40 -5.95 -1.57
N LEU A 53 7.23 -6.55 -1.35
CA LEU A 53 6.45 -7.19 -2.42
C LEU A 53 6.05 -6.17 -3.49
N LEU A 54 5.51 -5.02 -3.07
CA LEU A 54 5.08 -3.97 -3.98
C LEU A 54 6.25 -3.38 -4.78
N TYR A 55 7.44 -3.27 -4.19
CA TYR A 55 8.63 -2.83 -4.90
C TYR A 55 9.02 -3.80 -6.03
N ASN A 56 9.05 -5.11 -5.74
CA ASN A 56 9.31 -6.12 -6.76
C ASN A 56 8.28 -6.06 -7.90
N ILE A 57 6.99 -5.88 -7.60
CA ILE A 57 5.95 -5.79 -8.61
C ILE A 57 6.04 -4.49 -9.41
N LEU A 58 6.00 -3.34 -8.74
CA LEU A 58 5.90 -2.04 -9.38
C LEU A 58 7.20 -1.66 -10.08
N VAL A 59 8.34 -1.80 -9.41
CA VAL A 59 9.62 -1.30 -9.92
C VAL A 59 10.32 -2.36 -10.77
N GLU A 60 10.47 -3.57 -10.26
CA GLU A 60 11.30 -4.57 -10.95
C GLU A 60 10.55 -5.26 -12.10
N LYS A 61 9.28 -5.62 -11.92
CA LYS A 61 8.49 -6.31 -12.96
C LYS A 61 7.79 -5.36 -13.91
N LEU A 62 7.12 -4.34 -13.39
CA LEU A 62 6.33 -3.42 -14.21
C LEU A 62 7.12 -2.18 -14.65
N ALA A 63 8.33 -1.94 -14.15
CA ALA A 63 9.13 -0.74 -14.49
C ALA A 63 8.34 0.57 -14.31
N VAL A 64 7.56 0.69 -13.23
CA VAL A 64 6.85 1.90 -12.85
C VAL A 64 7.84 3.02 -12.53
N LYS A 65 7.67 4.17 -13.16
CA LYS A 65 8.54 5.34 -12.96
C LYS A 65 8.06 6.13 -11.75
N LYS A 66 8.98 6.84 -11.09
CA LYS A 66 8.68 7.65 -9.89
C LYS A 66 7.50 8.62 -10.07
N GLY A 67 7.34 9.19 -11.27
CA GLY A 67 6.30 10.16 -11.61
C GLY A 67 4.98 9.54 -12.13
N ASP A 68 4.91 8.22 -12.29
CA ASP A 68 3.65 7.52 -12.57
C ASP A 68 2.74 7.61 -11.33
N VAL A 69 1.45 7.33 -11.50
CA VAL A 69 0.47 7.24 -10.41
C VAL A 69 0.08 5.79 -10.21
N VAL A 70 -0.08 5.37 -8.96
CA VAL A 70 -0.55 4.03 -8.59
C VAL A 70 -1.71 4.11 -7.63
N ARG A 71 -2.54 3.06 -7.63
CA ARG A 71 -3.55 2.81 -6.59
C ARG A 71 -3.44 1.36 -6.15
N ILE A 72 -3.28 1.16 -4.85
CA ILE A 72 -3.05 -0.15 -4.24
C ILE A 72 -4.18 -0.39 -3.24
N ARG A 73 -4.85 -1.53 -3.37
CA ARG A 73 -5.83 -2.06 -2.42
C ARG A 73 -5.45 -3.46 -2.00
N ILE A 74 -5.54 -3.76 -0.72
CA ILE A 74 -5.32 -5.11 -0.19
C ILE A 74 -6.09 -5.30 1.12
N GLY A 75 -6.67 -6.48 1.27
CA GLY A 75 -7.35 -6.92 2.48
C GLY A 75 -6.39 -7.42 3.55
N TYR A 76 -6.79 -7.34 4.82
CA TYR A 76 -6.07 -7.96 5.93
C TYR A 76 -6.98 -8.35 7.09
N THR A 77 -6.51 -9.30 7.89
CA THR A 77 -7.04 -9.69 9.20
C THR A 77 -6.03 -9.36 10.30
N LEU A 78 -6.52 -9.31 11.53
CA LEU A 78 -5.68 -9.18 12.72
C LEU A 78 -5.79 -10.46 13.53
N GLU A 79 -4.67 -11.17 13.63
CA GLU A 79 -4.58 -12.48 14.27
C GLU A 79 -3.39 -12.46 15.23
N ASP A 80 -3.63 -12.76 16.51
CA ASP A 80 -2.60 -12.83 17.57
C ASP A 80 -1.68 -11.60 17.67
N GLY A 81 -2.23 -10.41 17.43
CA GLY A 81 -1.47 -9.15 17.47
C GLY A 81 -0.56 -8.92 16.26
N GLU A 82 -0.73 -9.70 15.20
CA GLU A 82 -0.11 -9.52 13.89
C GLU A 82 -1.13 -9.14 12.81
N ILE A 83 -0.61 -8.60 11.70
CA ILE A 83 -1.39 -8.34 10.49
C ILE A 83 -1.15 -9.49 9.52
N LYS A 84 -2.21 -10.15 9.08
CA LYS A 84 -2.15 -11.14 8.00
C LYS A 84 -2.76 -10.54 6.74
N TRP A 85 -1.94 -10.42 5.70
CA TRP A 85 -2.36 -9.90 4.39
C TRP A 85 -3.12 -10.98 3.61
N ASP A 86 -4.26 -10.60 3.03
CA ASP A 86 -4.98 -11.38 2.03
C ASP A 86 -4.39 -11.06 0.64
N TYR A 87 -3.32 -11.76 0.27
CA TYR A 87 -2.61 -11.49 -1.00
C TYR A 87 -3.47 -11.79 -2.24
N ASP A 88 -4.48 -12.65 -2.13
CA ASP A 88 -5.41 -12.93 -3.23
C ASP A 88 -6.31 -11.73 -3.52
N SER A 89 -6.51 -10.85 -2.52
CA SER A 89 -7.24 -9.59 -2.67
C SER A 89 -6.38 -8.42 -3.17
N LEU A 90 -5.07 -8.62 -3.39
CA LEU A 90 -4.17 -7.54 -3.82
C LEU A 90 -4.57 -7.03 -5.20
N ASN A 91 -4.97 -5.76 -5.26
CA ASN A 91 -5.30 -5.06 -6.47
C ASN A 91 -4.37 -3.85 -6.66
N ILE A 92 -3.73 -3.79 -7.83
CA ILE A 92 -2.80 -2.73 -8.20
C ILE A 92 -3.25 -2.15 -9.52
N GLU A 93 -3.39 -0.83 -9.55
CA GLU A 93 -3.62 -0.06 -10.76
C GLU A 93 -2.44 0.88 -11.00
N VAL A 94 -2.01 0.98 -12.25
CA VAL A 94 -0.87 1.80 -12.68
C VAL A 94 -1.34 2.75 -13.77
N TYR A 95 -1.06 4.03 -13.58
CA TYR A 95 -1.37 5.12 -14.50
C TYR A 95 -0.03 5.73 -14.94
N ARG A 96 0.33 5.52 -16.21
CA ARG A 96 1.58 6.01 -16.78
C ARG A 96 1.50 7.50 -17.04
N ARG A 97 2.51 8.25 -16.61
CA ARG A 97 2.62 9.66 -16.97
C ARG A 97 2.93 9.79 -18.46
N VAL A 98 2.09 10.54 -19.16
CA VAL A 98 2.37 10.99 -20.53
C VAL A 98 3.45 12.09 -20.47
N GLY A 99 4.44 12.02 -21.36
CA GLY A 99 5.53 13.00 -21.41
C GLY A 99 5.04 14.40 -21.79
N GLU A 100 5.74 15.44 -21.35
CA GLU A 100 5.36 16.84 -21.61
C GLU A 100 5.26 17.14 -23.10
N GLU A 101 6.22 16.67 -23.89
CA GLU A 101 6.21 16.80 -25.36
C GLU A 101 4.95 16.24 -26.02
N GLU A 102 4.35 15.18 -25.46
CA GLU A 102 3.12 14.59 -25.99
C GLU A 102 1.87 15.35 -25.53
N VAL A 103 1.91 15.98 -24.35
CA VAL A 103 0.82 16.81 -23.82
C VAL A 103 0.75 18.17 -24.53
N GLU A 104 1.90 18.69 -24.96
CA GLU A 104 2.02 19.99 -25.63
C GLU A 104 1.69 19.93 -27.13
N LYS A 105 1.47 18.73 -27.70
CA LYS A 105 0.97 18.59 -29.07
C LYS A 105 -0.49 19.08 -29.13
N PRO A 106 -0.80 20.04 -30.02
CA PRO A 106 -2.14 20.60 -30.17
C PRO A 106 -3.15 19.61 -30.76
#